data_AF-A0A924XHP8-F1
#
_entry.id   AF-A0A924XHP8-F1
#
_cell.length_a   1.000
_cell.length_b   1.000
_cell.length_c   1.000
_cell.angle_alpha   90.00
_cell.angle_beta   90.00
_cell.angle_gamma   90.00
#
_symmetry.space_group_name_H-M   'P 1'
#
loop_
_entity.id
_entity.type
_entity.pdbx_description
1 polymer ?
#
loop_
_entity_poly.entity_id
_entity_poly.type
_entity_poly.pdbx_seq_one_letter_code
_entity_poly.pdbx_strand_id
1 'polypeptide(L)'
;MMARSIARTLVLAVITPLVLLGASALVLWFQIARMQEDQSCAEHSQIVLRSANDAIFEILSMQTSVRGYQLTTEPAFLETVADAKPDDALETLIALVHDNPSQITRAEDFRRAFHAWNSWLGDPHDAKMPTSQEAKQREMFGRNLMVQVRS
;
A
#
# COMPACT_ATOMS: atom_id res chain seq x y z
N MET A 1 -27.35 -21.11 -65.38
CA MET A 1 -26.04 -21.13 -64.67
C MET A 1 -25.63 -19.74 -64.12
N MET A 2 -25.98 -18.61 -64.76
CA MET A 2 -25.65 -17.24 -64.29
C MET A 2 -26.32 -16.78 -62.98
N ALA A 3 -27.54 -17.19 -62.68
CA ALA A 3 -28.23 -16.73 -61.46
C ALA A 3 -27.53 -17.18 -60.16
N ARG A 4 -26.85 -18.34 -60.18
CA ARG A 4 -26.17 -18.91 -59.01
C ARG A 4 -24.86 -18.20 -58.68
N SER A 5 -24.18 -17.61 -59.66
CA SER A 5 -22.96 -16.81 -59.43
C SER A 5 -23.27 -15.41 -58.92
N ILE A 6 -24.34 -14.77 -59.40
CA ILE A 6 -24.77 -13.43 -58.93
C ILE A 6 -25.22 -13.49 -57.46
N ALA A 7 -26.05 -14.48 -57.10
CA ALA A 7 -26.48 -14.68 -55.72
C ALA A 7 -25.29 -14.95 -54.79
N ARG A 8 -24.29 -15.71 -55.24
CA ARG A 8 -23.06 -15.99 -54.47
C ARG A 8 -22.25 -14.73 -54.22
N THR A 9 -22.09 -13.86 -55.22
CA THR A 9 -21.34 -12.59 -55.08
C THR A 9 -22.06 -11.61 -54.15
N LEU A 10 -23.39 -11.52 -54.23
CA LEU A 10 -24.21 -10.71 -53.31
C LEU A 10 -24.09 -11.20 -51.86
N VAL A 11 -24.18 -12.52 -51.64
CA VAL A 11 -24.03 -13.12 -50.31
C VAL A 11 -22.62 -12.89 -49.76
N LEU A 12 -21.57 -13.05 -50.57
CA LEU A 12 -20.19 -12.75 -50.16
C LEU A 12 -20.01 -11.26 -49.81
N ALA A 13 -20.62 -10.35 -50.56
CA ALA A 13 -20.55 -8.91 -50.31
C ALA A 13 -21.20 -8.51 -48.98
N VAL A 14 -22.23 -9.24 -48.52
CA VAL A 14 -22.92 -8.98 -47.24
C VAL A 14 -22.26 -9.73 -46.07
N ILE A 15 -21.82 -10.97 -46.27
CA ILE A 15 -21.20 -11.78 -45.22
C ILE A 15 -19.81 -11.22 -44.86
N THR A 16 -19.04 -10.72 -45.82
CA THR A 16 -17.70 -10.18 -45.55
C THR A 16 -17.69 -9.07 -44.50
N PRO A 17 -18.49 -7.98 -44.60
CA PRO A 17 -18.55 -6.96 -43.55
C PRO A 17 -19.13 -7.49 -42.23
N LEU A 18 -20.06 -8.45 -42.26
CA LEU A 18 -20.59 -9.08 -41.04
C LEU A 18 -19.53 -9.89 -40.30
N VAL A 19 -18.70 -10.65 -41.02
CA VAL A 19 -17.59 -11.41 -40.44
C VAL A 19 -16.53 -10.45 -39.88
N LEU A 20 -16.21 -9.37 -40.61
CA LEU A 20 -15.31 -8.33 -40.12
C LEU A 20 -15.82 -7.66 -38.84
N LEU A 21 -17.12 -7.34 -38.78
CA LEU A 21 -17.76 -6.81 -37.57
C LEU A 21 -17.75 -7.81 -36.41
N GLY A 22 -18.01 -9.09 -36.69
CA GLY A 22 -17.92 -10.14 -35.67
C GLY A 22 -16.50 -10.31 -35.13
N ALA A 23 -15.50 -10.28 -36.02
CA ALA A 23 -14.10 -10.35 -35.65
C ALA A 23 -13.66 -9.14 -34.83
N SER A 24 -14.09 -7.92 -35.19
CA SER A 24 -13.77 -6.72 -34.41
C SER A 24 -14.44 -6.74 -33.03
N ALA A 25 -15.70 -7.18 -32.94
CA ALA A 25 -16.39 -7.35 -31.67
C ALA A 25 -15.66 -8.34 -30.75
N LEU A 26 -15.18 -9.46 -31.30
CA LEU A 26 -14.37 -10.43 -30.55
C LEU A 26 -13.05 -9.82 -30.07
N VAL A 27 -12.33 -9.09 -30.92
CA VAL A 27 -11.08 -8.41 -30.55
C VAL A 27 -11.31 -7.38 -29.45
N LEU A 28 -12.39 -6.59 -29.52
CA LEU A 28 -12.76 -5.64 -28.48
C LEU A 28 -13.10 -6.34 -27.17
N TRP A 29 -13.84 -7.46 -27.23
CA TRP A 29 -14.17 -8.26 -26.06
C TRP A 29 -12.91 -8.77 -25.33
N PHE A 30 -11.96 -9.34 -26.07
CA PHE A 30 -10.68 -9.80 -25.50
C PHE A 30 -9.88 -8.66 -24.86
N GLN A 31 -9.86 -7.48 -25.49
CA GLN A 31 -9.18 -6.31 -24.94
C GLN A 31 -9.82 -5.82 -23.63
N ILE A 32 -11.15 -5.73 -23.59
CA ILE A 32 -11.89 -5.31 -22.38
C ILE A 32 -11.62 -6.29 -21.23
N ALA A 33 -11.65 -7.59 -21.50
CA ALA A 33 -11.39 -8.61 -20.49
C ALA A 33 -9.98 -8.49 -19.88
N ARG A 34 -8.95 -8.23 -20.70
CA ARG A 34 -7.58 -8.00 -20.22
C ARG A 34 -7.45 -6.71 -19.41
N MET A 35 -8.09 -5.64 -19.88
CA MET A 35 -8.02 -4.32 -19.24
C MET A 35 -8.63 -4.33 -17.82
N GLN A 36 -9.67 -5.12 -17.58
CA GLN A 36 -10.26 -5.25 -16.25
C GLN A 36 -9.32 -5.92 -15.24
N GLU A 37 -8.58 -6.95 -15.66
CA GLU A 37 -7.62 -7.66 -14.82
C GLU A 37 -6.45 -6.73 -14.44
N ASP A 38 -5.87 -6.04 -15.42
CA ASP A 38 -4.80 -5.05 -15.21
C ASP A 38 -5.24 -3.92 -14.27
N GLN A 39 -6.47 -3.44 -14.44
CA GLN A 39 -7.03 -2.37 -13.61
C GLN A 39 -7.24 -2.81 -12.16
N SER A 40 -7.70 -4.04 -11.93
CA SER A 40 -7.90 -4.58 -10.58
C SER A 40 -6.59 -4.72 -9.80
N CYS A 41 -5.51 -5.16 -10.46
CA CYS A 41 -4.18 -5.25 -9.84
C CYS A 41 -3.60 -3.87 -9.51
N ALA A 42 -3.81 -2.90 -10.40
CA ALA A 42 -3.41 -1.51 -10.16
C ALA A 42 -4.18 -0.88 -8.99
N GLU A 43 -5.49 -1.12 -8.90
CA GLU A 43 -6.33 -0.65 -7.79
C GLU A 43 -5.90 -1.29 -6.46
N HIS A 44 -5.71 -2.61 -6.43
CA HIS A 44 -5.24 -3.30 -5.23
C HIS A 44 -3.88 -2.76 -4.75
N SER A 45 -2.95 -2.53 -5.68
CA SER A 45 -1.64 -1.94 -5.36
C SER A 45 -1.77 -0.54 -4.74
N GLN A 46 -2.74 0.27 -5.18
CA GLN A 46 -3.02 1.58 -4.57
C GLN A 46 -3.60 1.45 -3.16
N ILE A 47 -4.45 0.45 -2.92
CA ILE A 47 -5.00 0.16 -1.59
C ILE A 47 -3.88 -0.25 -0.63
N VAL A 48 -3.00 -1.16 -1.05
CA VAL A 48 -1.81 -1.57 -0.28
C VAL A 48 -0.92 -0.37 0.04
N LEU A 49 -0.62 0.47 -0.97
CA LEU A 49 0.23 1.64 -0.77
C LEU A 49 -0.38 2.66 0.20
N ARG A 50 -1.69 2.87 0.13
CA ARG A 50 -2.41 3.75 1.06
C ARG A 50 -2.33 3.21 2.48
N SER A 51 -2.65 1.94 2.68
CA SER A 51 -2.58 1.29 4.00
C SER A 51 -1.17 1.34 4.59
N ALA A 52 -0.13 1.14 3.77
CA ALA A 52 1.25 1.27 4.20
C ALA A 52 1.59 2.71 4.64
N ASN A 53 1.16 3.70 3.87
CA ASN A 53 1.37 5.11 4.22
C ASN A 53 0.62 5.51 5.50
N ASP A 54 -0.60 5.00 5.69
CA ASP A 54 -1.39 5.27 6.90
C ASP A 54 -0.68 4.72 8.14
N ALA A 55 -0.20 3.46 8.09
CA ALA A 55 0.58 2.86 9.17
C ALA A 55 1.88 3.63 9.47
N ILE A 56 2.61 4.04 8.42
CA ILE A 56 3.83 4.85 8.57
C ILE A 56 3.51 6.20 9.20
N PHE A 57 2.44 6.84 8.75
CA PHE A 57 2.03 8.16 9.22
C PHE A 57 1.64 8.15 10.70
N GLU A 58 0.88 7.16 11.15
CA GLU A 58 0.52 7.02 12.57
C GLU A 58 1.76 6.88 13.45
N ILE A 59 2.68 5.97 13.09
CA ILE A 59 3.90 5.73 13.85
C ILE A 59 4.81 6.96 13.88
N LEU A 60 4.98 7.65 12.75
CA LEU A 60 5.77 8.88 12.69
C LEU A 60 5.14 10.03 13.49
N SER A 61 3.80 10.12 13.47
CA SER A 61 3.08 11.10 14.27
C SER A 61 3.28 10.84 15.75
N MET A 62 3.18 9.59 16.21
CA MET A 62 3.51 9.22 17.59
C MET A 62 4.94 9.59 17.96
N GLN A 63 5.92 9.28 17.11
CA GLN A 63 7.31 9.64 17.36
C GLN A 63 7.52 11.15 17.47
N THR A 64 6.85 11.91 16.61
CA THR A 64 6.94 13.37 16.60
C THR A 64 6.29 13.96 17.84
N SER A 65 5.11 13.46 18.21
CA SER A 65 4.38 13.84 19.43
C SER A 65 5.20 13.57 20.68
N VAL A 66 5.76 12.37 20.83
CA VAL A 66 6.63 12.04 21.97
C VAL A 66 7.84 12.97 22.06
N ARG A 67 8.48 13.29 20.92
CA ARG A 67 9.58 14.28 20.90
C ARG A 67 9.11 15.68 21.31
N GLY A 68 7.92 16.09 20.87
CA GLY A 68 7.30 17.36 21.26
C GLY A 68 7.09 17.48 22.77
N TYR A 69 6.54 16.42 23.38
CA TYR A 69 6.41 16.32 24.84
C TYR A 69 7.76 16.40 25.54
N GLN A 70 8.76 15.63 25.09
CA GLN A 70 10.07 15.62 25.73
C GLN A 70 10.80 16.98 25.67
N LEU A 71 10.55 17.79 24.63
CA LEU A 71 11.17 19.11 24.47
C LEU A 71 10.48 20.21 25.27
N THR A 72 9.15 20.13 25.41
CA THR A 72 8.33 21.22 25.96
C THR A 72 7.73 20.89 27.32
N THR A 73 7.65 19.61 27.68
CA THR A 73 6.89 19.06 28.82
C THR A 73 5.38 19.37 28.74
N GLU A 74 4.86 19.74 27.56
CA GLU A 74 3.43 20.06 27.34
C GLU A 74 2.59 18.79 27.12
N PRO A 75 1.66 18.44 28.04
CA PRO A 75 0.91 17.18 27.98
C PRO A 75 0.06 16.98 26.72
N ALA A 76 -0.35 18.07 26.06
CA ALA A 76 -1.14 18.04 24.83
C ALA A 76 -0.49 17.21 23.71
N PHE A 77 0.85 17.11 23.69
CA PHE A 77 1.54 16.25 22.72
C PHE A 77 1.26 14.75 22.93
N LEU A 78 0.96 14.31 24.15
CA LEU A 78 0.71 12.89 24.44
C LEU A 78 -0.74 12.46 24.12
N GLU A 79 -1.67 13.40 23.96
CA GLU A 79 -3.05 13.09 23.55
C GLU A 79 -3.07 12.36 22.18
N THR A 80 -2.27 12.83 21.23
CA THR A 80 -2.14 12.18 19.90
C THR A 80 -1.56 10.77 19.98
N VAL A 81 -0.76 10.46 21.01
CA VAL A 81 -0.19 9.12 21.21
C VAL A 81 -1.23 8.18 21.79
N ALA A 82 -2.08 8.67 22.70
CA ALA A 82 -3.11 7.88 23.35
C ALA A 82 -4.19 7.37 22.38
N ASP A 83 -4.51 8.16 21.34
CA ASP A 83 -5.53 7.81 20.36
C ASP A 83 -4.99 7.00 19.15
N ALA A 84 -3.67 6.88 19.01
CA ALA A 84 -3.06 6.19 17.88
C ALA A 84 -3.22 4.66 17.97
N LYS A 85 -3.47 4.00 16.83
CA LYS A 85 -3.66 2.54 16.74
C LYS A 85 -2.77 1.90 15.66
N PRO A 86 -1.45 2.05 15.77
CA PRO A 86 -0.51 1.57 14.76
C PRO A 86 -0.57 0.04 14.56
N ASP A 87 -0.94 -0.72 15.59
CA ASP A 87 -1.08 -2.18 15.48
C ASP A 87 -2.26 -2.56 14.57
N ASP A 88 -3.40 -1.87 14.66
CA ASP A 88 -4.57 -2.08 13.79
C ASP A 88 -4.22 -1.75 12.32
N ALA A 89 -3.48 -0.66 12.11
CA ALA A 89 -3.02 -0.24 10.78
C ALA A 89 -2.03 -1.25 10.17
N LEU A 90 -1.11 -1.78 10.97
CA LEU A 90 -0.15 -2.80 10.55
C LEU A 90 -0.82 -4.15 10.27
N GLU A 91 -1.78 -4.57 11.09
CA GLU A 91 -2.54 -5.79 10.86
C GLU A 91 -3.34 -5.71 9.55
N THR A 92 -3.97 -4.57 9.29
CA THR A 92 -4.66 -4.30 8.02
C THR A 92 -3.71 -4.40 6.83
N LEU A 93 -2.51 -3.83 6.92
CA LEU A 93 -1.51 -3.91 5.87
C LEU A 93 -1.09 -5.37 5.60
N ILE A 94 -0.82 -6.15 6.66
CA ILE A 94 -0.42 -7.55 6.55
C ILE A 94 -1.52 -8.38 5.86
N ALA A 95 -2.79 -8.12 6.19
CA ALA A 95 -3.92 -8.79 5.55
C ALA A 95 -4.04 -8.46 4.05
N LEU A 96 -3.81 -7.20 3.66
CA LEU A 96 -3.86 -6.77 2.26
C LEU A 96 -2.78 -7.41 1.39
N VAL A 97 -1.64 -7.80 1.97
CA VAL A 97 -0.49 -8.39 1.26
C VAL A 97 -0.34 -9.89 1.50
N HIS A 98 -1.38 -10.56 2.00
CA HIS A 98 -1.34 -11.98 2.38
C HIS A 98 -0.94 -12.93 1.23
N ASP A 99 -1.12 -12.52 -0.02
CA ASP A 99 -0.78 -13.25 -1.23
C ASP A 99 0.69 -13.06 -1.67
N ASN A 100 1.42 -12.15 -1.01
CA ASN A 100 2.79 -11.81 -1.33
C ASN A 100 3.74 -11.99 -0.11
N PRO A 101 4.40 -13.16 0.02
CA PRO A 101 5.27 -13.46 1.16
C PRO A 101 6.39 -12.44 1.41
N SER A 102 6.90 -11.83 0.33
CA SER A 102 7.94 -10.80 0.45
C SER A 102 7.40 -9.51 1.07
N GLN A 103 6.16 -9.14 0.77
CA GLN A 103 5.51 -7.96 1.36
C GLN A 103 5.07 -8.23 2.81
N ILE A 104 4.60 -9.44 3.12
CA ILE A 104 4.35 -9.86 4.51
C ILE A 104 5.62 -9.69 5.34
N THR A 105 6.76 -10.19 4.85
CA THR A 105 8.04 -10.06 5.56
C THR A 105 8.38 -8.59 5.84
N ARG A 106 8.23 -7.70 4.85
CA ARG A 106 8.49 -6.26 5.05
C ARG A 106 7.54 -5.62 6.07
N ALA A 107 6.25 -5.94 6.01
CA ALA A 107 5.25 -5.42 6.95
C ALA A 107 5.52 -5.92 8.39
N GLU A 108 5.92 -7.17 8.53
CA GLU A 108 6.34 -7.77 9.80
C GLU A 108 7.62 -7.14 10.36
N ASP A 109 8.61 -6.87 9.49
CA ASP A 109 9.85 -6.19 9.87
C ASP A 109 9.54 -4.79 10.41
N PHE A 110 8.63 -4.07 9.75
CA PHE A 110 8.16 -2.77 10.19
C PHE A 110 7.44 -2.84 11.53
N ARG A 111 6.54 -3.81 11.72
CA ARG A 111 5.87 -4.07 13.00
C ARG A 111 6.86 -4.35 14.13
N ARG A 112 7.89 -5.17 13.88
CA ARG A 112 8.93 -5.44 14.89
C ARG A 112 9.72 -4.18 15.23
N ALA A 113 10.06 -3.36 14.25
CA ALA A 113 10.73 -2.07 14.48
C ALA A 113 9.87 -1.12 15.33
N PHE A 114 8.57 -1.06 15.05
CA PHE A 114 7.61 -0.29 15.85
C PHE A 114 7.54 -0.78 17.30
N HIS A 115 7.34 -2.09 17.52
CA HIS A 115 7.28 -2.64 18.87
C HIS A 115 8.59 -2.46 19.65
N ALA A 116 9.74 -2.57 18.98
CA ALA A 116 11.03 -2.29 19.59
C ALA A 116 11.15 -0.83 20.04
N TRP A 117 10.67 0.11 19.22
CA TRP A 117 10.61 1.52 19.60
C TRP A 117 9.62 1.78 20.74
N ASN A 118 8.41 1.22 20.68
CA ASN A 118 7.37 1.41 21.68
C ASN A 118 7.76 0.84 23.06
N SER A 119 8.34 -0.37 23.07
CA SER A 119 8.85 -0.99 24.30
C SER A 119 10.04 -0.22 24.90
N TRP A 120 10.89 0.37 24.06
CA TRP A 120 11.97 1.24 24.51
C TRP A 120 11.45 2.53 25.16
N LEU A 121 10.36 3.10 24.64
CA LEU A 121 9.78 4.33 25.18
C LEU A 121 9.28 4.12 26.62
N GLY A 122 8.69 2.96 26.93
CA GLY A 122 8.09 2.71 28.24
C GLY A 122 6.92 3.64 28.52
N ASP A 123 6.80 4.16 29.74
CA ASP A 123 5.84 5.23 30.05
C ASP A 123 6.37 6.57 29.50
N PRO A 124 5.66 7.23 28.56
CA PRO A 124 6.06 8.51 28.01
C PRO A 124 6.29 9.61 29.05
N HIS A 125 5.62 9.54 30.21
CA HIS A 125 5.75 10.49 31.31
C HIS A 125 7.05 10.30 32.11
N ASP A 126 7.54 9.07 32.21
CA ASP A 126 8.76 8.72 32.97
C ASP A 126 10.01 8.63 32.08
N ALA A 127 9.83 8.63 30.76
CA ALA A 127 10.89 8.55 29.77
C ALA A 127 11.79 9.79 29.79
N LYS A 128 12.78 9.82 30.69
CA LYS A 128 13.86 10.82 30.67
C LYS A 128 14.58 10.77 29.33
N MET A 129 14.71 11.93 28.68
CA MET A 129 15.52 12.06 27.47
C MET A 129 16.93 11.48 27.73
N PRO A 130 17.40 10.50 26.94
CA PRO A 130 18.77 10.07 27.00
C PRO A 130 19.71 11.27 26.84
N THR A 131 20.88 11.21 27.46
CA THR A 131 21.90 12.25 27.29
C THR A 131 22.16 12.52 25.80
N SER A 132 22.55 13.73 25.40
CA SER A 132 22.60 14.15 23.97
C SER A 132 23.36 13.20 23.03
N GLN A 133 24.32 12.41 23.53
CA GLN A 133 24.99 11.35 22.79
C GLN A 133 24.14 10.08 22.64
N GLU A 134 23.53 9.61 23.72
CA GLU A 134 22.59 8.50 23.69
C GLU A 134 21.36 8.85 22.86
N ALA A 135 20.82 10.06 22.95
CA ALA A 135 19.69 10.52 22.15
C ALA A 135 20.05 10.53 20.66
N LYS A 136 21.25 10.97 20.28
CA LYS A 136 21.73 10.91 18.88
C LYS A 136 21.96 9.48 18.39
N GLN A 137 22.52 8.59 19.21
CA GLN A 137 22.69 7.18 18.83
C GLN A 137 21.34 6.45 18.73
N ARG A 138 20.40 6.77 19.62
CA ARG A 138 19.05 6.19 19.66
C ARG A 138 18.14 6.73 18.55
N GLU A 139 18.28 8.02 18.20
CA GLU A 139 17.67 8.59 17.00
C GLU A 139 18.25 7.94 15.74
N MET A 140 19.57 7.76 15.66
CA MET A 140 20.18 7.03 14.57
C MET A 140 19.72 5.58 14.49
N PHE A 141 19.47 4.90 15.62
CA PHE A 141 18.91 3.56 15.63
C PHE A 141 17.48 3.53 15.08
N GLY A 142 16.57 4.37 15.60
CA GLY A 142 15.20 4.47 15.07
C GLY A 142 15.16 4.92 13.60
N ARG A 143 16.02 5.87 13.22
CA ARG A 143 16.16 6.34 11.84
C ARG A 143 16.72 5.24 10.93
N ASN A 144 17.71 4.47 11.39
CA ASN A 144 18.28 3.37 10.61
C ASN A 144 17.27 2.23 10.44
N LEU A 145 16.47 1.92 11.47
CA LEU A 145 15.37 0.96 11.35
C LEU A 145 14.33 1.42 10.30
N MET A 146 13.96 2.70 10.30
CA MET A 146 13.03 3.24 9.31
C MET A 146 13.62 3.34 7.89
N VAL A 147 14.91 3.65 7.77
CA VAL A 147 15.61 3.63 6.47
C VAL A 147 15.68 2.20 5.92
N GLN A 148 15.90 1.22 6.78
CA GLN A 148 15.99 -0.19 6.39
C GLN A 148 14.65 -0.78 5.96
N VAL A 149 13.53 -0.31 6.52
CA VAL A 149 12.18 -0.67 6.07
C VAL A 149 11.82 -0.01 4.74
N ARG A 150 12.38 1.17 4.46
CA ARG A 150 12.12 1.94 3.22
C ARG A 150 12.89 1.41 2.00
N SER A 151 13.97 0.65 2.18
CA SER A 151 14.76 0.00 1.12
C SER A 151 14.26 -1.42 0.82
#